data_AF-A0A7Y6Z2F6-F1
#
_entry.id   AF-A0A7Y6Z2F6-F1
#
_cell.length_a   1.000
_cell.length_b   1.000
_cell.length_c   1.000
_cell.angle_alpha   90.00
_cell.angle_beta   90.00
_cell.angle_gamma   90.00
#
_symmetry.space_group_name_H-M   'P 1'
#
loop_
_entity.id
_entity.type
_entity.pdbx_description
1 polymer ?
#
loop_
_entity_poly.entity_id
_entity_poly.type
_entity_poly.pdbx_seq_one_letter_code
_entity_poly.pdbx_strand_id
1 'polypeptide(L)'
;MSNDVTKADVGVVVGTVTAILGVLADLKFDSSITTALTAAGVIATALASYFKSRSAAKSAQQSAREVANIAAMASVDNTAKTVLVQTVTAERAKWRAEMRNQTEQLVALLRSHGRCGAGVDWEKFDRLRTGIRLRLNPTGRAPAPAAGDTHEADRAVHDVLDAITNARNSETLTNTELADQLEEHMAALLKGEWDKSKREAVSGKLGS
;
A
#
# COMPACT_ATOMS: atom_id res chain seq x y z
N MET A 1 11.08 -8.07 -38.59
CA MET A 1 11.67 -6.72 -38.63
C MET A 1 11.07 -5.98 -39.82
N SER A 2 10.07 -5.11 -39.60
CA SER A 2 9.54 -4.25 -40.67
C SER A 2 10.47 -3.05 -40.81
N ASN A 3 11.14 -2.92 -41.95
CA ASN A 3 11.95 -1.75 -42.28
C ASN A 3 11.01 -0.63 -42.74
N ASP A 4 10.41 0.08 -41.78
CA ASP A 4 9.64 1.29 -42.10
C ASP A 4 10.60 2.42 -42.47
N VAL A 5 10.95 2.46 -43.76
CA VAL A 5 11.70 3.54 -44.40
C VAL A 5 10.77 4.75 -44.49
N THR A 6 11.11 5.84 -43.80
CA THR A 6 10.32 7.07 -43.81
C THR A 6 10.80 8.03 -44.91
N LYS A 7 9.96 8.97 -45.34
CA LYS A 7 10.33 9.98 -46.36
C LYS A 7 11.61 10.76 -46.02
N ALA A 8 11.88 10.97 -44.73
CA ALA A 8 13.11 11.61 -44.26
C ALA A 8 14.36 10.75 -44.51
N ASP A 9 14.25 9.42 -44.42
CA ASP A 9 15.37 8.50 -44.70
C ASP A 9 15.69 8.47 -46.18
N VAL A 10 14.67 8.47 -47.03
CA VAL A 10 14.84 8.57 -48.48
C VAL A 10 15.55 9.89 -48.82
N GLY A 11 15.17 10.99 -48.17
CA GLY A 11 15.84 12.29 -48.34
C GLY A 11 17.32 12.29 -47.94
N VAL A 12 17.68 11.65 -46.81
CA VAL A 12 19.08 11.53 -46.37
C VAL A 12 19.88 10.62 -47.30
N VAL A 13 19.32 9.49 -47.72
CA VAL A 13 19.96 8.56 -48.67
C VAL A 13 20.20 9.26 -50.01
N VAL A 14 19.18 9.91 -50.57
CA VAL A 14 19.29 10.64 -51.84
C VAL A 14 20.30 11.79 -51.69
N GLY A 15 20.21 12.60 -50.63
CA GLY A 15 21.14 13.72 -50.41
C GLY A 15 22.60 13.28 -50.26
N THR A 16 22.85 12.17 -49.56
CA THR A 16 24.20 11.61 -49.38
C THR A 16 24.76 11.09 -50.69
N VAL A 17 23.94 10.37 -51.48
CA VAL A 17 24.33 9.89 -52.80
C VAL A 17 24.56 11.04 -53.77
N THR A 18 23.70 12.06 -53.79
CA THR A 18 23.83 13.24 -54.66
C THR A 18 25.07 14.07 -54.33
N ALA A 19 25.37 14.30 -53.05
CA ALA A 19 26.58 15.03 -52.63
C ALA A 19 27.86 14.30 -53.10
N ILE A 20 27.86 12.97 -53.03
CA ILE A 20 29.03 12.15 -53.39
C ILE A 20 29.14 12.01 -54.92
N LEU A 21 28.02 11.91 -55.65
CA LEU A 21 28.02 12.02 -57.10
C LEU A 21 28.54 13.38 -57.59
N GLY A 22 28.25 14.47 -56.85
CA GLY A 22 28.82 15.79 -57.11
C GLY A 22 30.35 15.80 -56.96
N VAL A 23 30.89 15.15 -55.93
CA VAL A 23 32.33 14.99 -55.74
C VAL A 23 32.96 14.09 -56.82
N LEU A 24 32.27 13.01 -57.22
CA LEU A 24 32.71 12.11 -58.28
C LEU A 24 32.66 12.75 -59.68
N ALA A 25 31.72 13.67 -59.93
CA ALA A 25 31.61 14.40 -61.18
C ALA A 25 32.72 15.46 -61.37
N ASP A 26 33.26 15.99 -60.27
CA ASP A 26 34.35 16.98 -60.28
C ASP A 26 35.74 16.32 -60.37
N LEU A 27 35.83 15.00 -60.15
CA LEU A 27 37.02 14.20 -60.36
C LEU A 27 37.14 13.82 -61.84
N LYS A 28 38.00 14.48 -62.61
CA LYS A 28 38.40 14.05 -63.97
C LYS A 28 38.89 12.60 -63.88
N PHE A 29 38.11 11.66 -64.44
CA PHE A 29 38.35 10.23 -64.36
C PHE A 29 39.70 9.86 -64.99
N ASP A 30 40.70 9.62 -64.14
CA ASP A 30 41.80 8.72 -64.47
C ASP A 30 41.46 7.33 -63.91
N SER A 31 41.70 6.30 -64.70
CA SER A 31 41.15 4.96 -64.49
C SER A 31 41.78 4.28 -63.28
N SER A 32 41.07 4.22 -62.16
CA SER A 32 41.27 3.13 -61.21
C SER A 32 39.96 2.79 -60.49
N ILE A 33 39.54 1.53 -60.68
CA ILE A 33 38.44 0.85 -60.00
C ILE A 33 38.52 1.07 -58.46
N THR A 34 39.73 1.28 -57.94
CA THR A 34 40.04 1.61 -56.55
C THR A 34 39.33 2.86 -56.03
N THR A 35 39.26 3.95 -56.80
CA THR A 35 38.66 5.21 -56.35
C THR A 35 37.13 5.10 -56.23
N ALA A 36 36.50 4.41 -57.18
CA ALA A 36 35.08 4.09 -57.12
C ALA A 36 34.75 3.14 -55.95
N LEU A 37 35.61 2.16 -55.68
CA LEU A 37 35.45 1.23 -54.56
C LEU A 37 35.56 1.95 -53.20
N THR A 38 36.50 2.89 -53.06
CA THR A 38 36.66 3.70 -51.84
C THR A 38 35.46 4.62 -51.64
N ALA A 39 34.97 5.29 -52.68
CA ALA A 39 33.77 6.12 -52.59
C ALA A 39 32.53 5.31 -52.18
N ALA A 40 32.33 4.12 -52.77
CA ALA A 40 31.25 3.22 -52.39
C ALA A 40 31.38 2.73 -50.93
N GLY A 41 32.60 2.45 -50.46
CA GLY A 41 32.87 2.08 -49.07
C GLY A 41 32.53 3.20 -48.07
N VAL A 42 32.84 4.45 -48.41
CA VAL A 42 32.49 5.63 -47.59
C VAL A 42 30.97 5.83 -47.54
N ILE A 43 30.26 5.69 -48.68
CA ILE A 43 28.79 5.75 -48.74
C ILE A 43 28.17 4.67 -47.85
N ALA A 44 28.62 3.43 -47.99
CA ALA A 44 28.11 2.30 -47.21
C ALA A 44 28.33 2.52 -45.71
N THR A 45 29.50 3.03 -45.31
CA THR A 45 29.83 3.30 -43.91
C THR A 45 29.01 4.45 -43.33
N ALA A 46 28.80 5.54 -44.09
CA ALA A 46 27.99 6.67 -43.66
C ALA A 46 26.51 6.28 -43.49
N LEU A 47 25.96 5.52 -44.45
CA LEU A 47 24.59 5.02 -44.37
C LEU A 47 24.42 4.02 -43.21
N ALA A 48 25.36 3.08 -43.03
CA ALA A 48 25.33 2.14 -41.91
C ALA A 48 25.40 2.87 -40.56
N SER A 49 26.22 3.91 -40.45
CA SER A 49 26.34 4.74 -39.24
C SER A 49 25.04 5.52 -38.95
N TYR A 50 24.40 6.08 -39.98
CA TYR A 50 23.11 6.76 -39.86
C TYR A 50 21.97 5.81 -39.45
N PHE A 51 21.88 4.63 -40.06
CA PHE A 51 20.86 3.65 -39.68
C PHE A 51 21.09 3.10 -38.26
N LYS A 52 22.36 2.90 -37.86
CA LYS A 52 22.72 2.49 -36.50
C LYS A 52 22.41 3.56 -35.45
N SER A 53 22.69 4.84 -35.73
CA SER A 53 22.38 5.92 -34.80
C SER A 53 20.86 6.13 -34.67
N ARG A 54 20.12 5.99 -35.77
CA ARG A 54 18.66 6.10 -35.76
C ARG A 54 17.97 4.94 -35.07
N SER A 55 18.47 3.71 -35.25
CA SER A 55 17.96 2.56 -34.51
C SER A 55 18.26 2.68 -33.01
N ALA A 56 19.45 3.17 -32.63
CA ALA A 56 19.78 3.48 -31.24
C ALA A 56 18.86 4.58 -30.65
N ALA A 57 18.57 5.64 -31.41
CA ALA A 57 17.65 6.70 -30.97
C ALA A 57 16.21 6.20 -30.77
N LYS A 58 15.70 5.37 -31.69
CA LYS A 58 14.38 4.73 -31.54
C LYS A 58 14.34 3.79 -30.32
N SER A 59 15.39 2.99 -30.12
CA SER A 59 15.52 2.11 -28.96
C SER A 59 15.54 2.89 -27.65
N ALA A 60 16.33 3.97 -27.56
CA ALA A 60 16.38 4.84 -26.39
C ALA A 60 15.03 5.50 -26.08
N GLN A 61 14.31 5.95 -27.12
CA GLN A 61 12.98 6.52 -26.98
C GLN A 61 11.95 5.49 -26.48
N GLN A 62 12.04 4.25 -26.95
CA GLN A 62 11.17 3.17 -26.49
C GLN A 62 11.47 2.80 -25.03
N SER A 63 12.75 2.64 -24.67
CA SER A 63 13.15 2.41 -23.28
C SER A 63 12.72 3.55 -22.35
N ALA A 64 12.83 4.81 -22.77
CA ALA A 64 12.36 5.96 -21.99
C ALA A 64 10.83 5.93 -21.77
N ARG A 65 10.06 5.51 -22.79
CA ARG A 65 8.60 5.33 -22.66
C ARG A 65 8.23 4.18 -21.73
N GLU A 66 8.95 3.06 -21.82
CA GLU A 66 8.75 1.92 -20.92
C GLU A 66 9.05 2.31 -19.46
N VAL A 67 10.17 3.01 -19.22
CA VAL A 67 10.52 3.54 -17.89
C VAL A 67 9.47 4.55 -17.39
N ALA A 68 8.99 5.45 -18.24
CA ALA A 68 7.95 6.41 -17.88
C ALA A 68 6.62 5.73 -17.53
N ASN A 69 6.23 4.69 -18.28
CA ASN A 69 5.04 3.91 -18.00
C ASN A 69 5.18 3.13 -16.68
N ILE A 70 6.34 2.51 -16.42
CA ILE A 70 6.63 1.82 -15.16
C ILE A 70 6.58 2.81 -13.99
N ALA A 71 7.18 4.00 -14.13
CA ALA A 71 7.16 5.03 -13.11
C ALA A 71 5.74 5.56 -12.85
N ALA A 72 4.93 5.77 -13.90
CA ALA A 72 3.54 6.18 -13.78
C ALA A 72 2.71 5.11 -13.05
N MET A 73 2.82 3.84 -13.44
CA MET A 73 2.15 2.72 -12.77
C MET A 73 2.57 2.60 -11.30
N ALA A 74 3.86 2.71 -11.00
CA ALA A 74 4.36 2.71 -9.63
C ALA A 74 3.82 3.89 -8.80
N SER A 75 3.68 5.08 -9.41
CA SER A 75 3.10 6.25 -8.74
C SER A 75 1.62 6.06 -8.39
N VAL A 76 0.85 5.44 -9.28
CA VAL A 76 -0.57 5.13 -9.06
C VAL A 76 -0.72 4.09 -7.95
N ASP A 77 0.06 3.02 -7.99
CA ASP A 77 0.05 1.98 -6.96
C ASP A 77 0.46 2.51 -5.58
N ASN A 78 1.50 3.35 -5.52
CA ASN A 78 1.92 4.01 -4.28
C ASN A 78 0.85 4.97 -3.73
N THR A 79 0.15 5.70 -4.61
CA THR A 79 -0.95 6.58 -4.22
C THR A 79 -2.11 5.77 -3.66
N ALA A 80 -2.52 4.70 -4.34
CA ALA A 80 -3.59 3.82 -3.88
C ALA A 80 -3.29 3.18 -2.51
N LYS A 81 -2.05 2.69 -2.32
CA LYS A 81 -1.59 2.17 -1.02
C LYS A 81 -1.63 3.22 0.08
N THR A 82 -1.22 4.45 -0.23
CA THR A 82 -1.24 5.57 0.72
C THR A 82 -2.67 5.89 1.16
N VAL A 83 -3.60 6.00 0.21
CA VAL A 83 -5.02 6.27 0.49
C VAL A 83 -5.62 5.13 1.32
N LEU A 84 -5.30 3.87 1.01
CA LEU A 84 -5.75 2.71 1.79
C LEU A 84 -5.26 2.77 3.24
N VAL A 85 -3.95 2.97 3.46
CA VAL A 85 -3.36 3.05 4.81
C VAL A 85 -3.96 4.22 5.61
N GLN A 86 -4.17 5.37 4.98
CA GLN A 86 -4.81 6.54 5.61
C GLN A 86 -6.26 6.22 6.01
N THR A 87 -7.02 5.58 5.13
CA THR A 87 -8.43 5.22 5.37
C THR A 87 -8.53 4.22 6.52
N VAL A 88 -7.74 3.15 6.50
CA VAL A 88 -7.71 2.14 7.58
C VAL A 88 -7.27 2.77 8.91
N THR A 89 -6.30 3.68 8.89
CA THR A 89 -5.86 4.40 10.09
C THR A 89 -6.96 5.29 10.66
N ALA A 90 -7.72 5.97 9.81
CA ALA A 90 -8.85 6.81 10.22
C ALA A 90 -9.99 5.98 10.83
N GLU A 91 -10.39 4.88 10.17
CA GLU A 91 -11.40 3.96 10.70
C GLU A 91 -10.96 3.33 12.03
N ARG A 92 -9.69 2.93 12.16
CA ARG A 92 -9.16 2.42 13.44
C ARG A 92 -9.09 3.50 14.52
N ALA A 93 -8.84 4.75 14.17
CA ALA A 93 -8.89 5.87 15.12
C ALA A 93 -10.31 6.11 15.64
N LYS A 94 -11.31 6.07 14.74
CA LYS A 94 -12.73 6.16 15.09
C LYS A 94 -13.15 4.99 15.98
N TRP A 95 -12.83 3.76 15.58
CA TRP A 95 -13.07 2.55 16.38
C TRP A 95 -12.49 2.69 17.79
N ARG A 96 -11.23 3.11 17.94
CA ARG A 96 -10.61 3.30 19.27
C ARG A 96 -11.31 4.37 20.10
N ALA A 97 -11.80 5.45 19.48
CA ALA A 97 -12.53 6.50 20.18
C ALA A 97 -13.90 6.01 20.69
N GLU A 98 -14.62 5.28 19.86
CA GLU A 98 -15.91 4.67 20.24
C GLU A 98 -15.73 3.62 21.34
N MET A 99 -14.73 2.75 21.22
CA MET A 99 -14.39 1.76 22.25
C MET A 99 -14.05 2.41 23.59
N ARG A 100 -13.21 3.46 23.59
CA ARG A 100 -12.90 4.23 24.81
C ARG A 100 -14.15 4.79 25.48
N ASN A 101 -15.02 5.44 24.71
CA ASN A 101 -16.24 6.04 25.23
C ASN A 101 -17.20 4.99 25.81
N GLN A 102 -17.40 3.87 25.10
CA GLN A 102 -18.29 2.81 25.58
C GLN A 102 -17.76 2.13 26.85
N THR A 103 -16.46 1.87 26.90
CA THR A 103 -15.82 1.29 28.10
C THR A 103 -15.88 2.26 29.27
N GLU A 104 -15.58 3.54 29.06
CA GLU A 104 -15.68 4.57 30.10
C GLU A 104 -17.07 4.59 30.72
N GLN A 105 -18.12 4.65 29.88
CA GLN A 105 -19.50 4.65 30.36
C GLN A 105 -19.87 3.37 31.13
N LEU A 106 -19.37 2.21 30.68
CA LEU A 106 -19.64 0.93 31.31
C LEU A 106 -18.95 0.81 32.67
N VAL A 107 -17.67 1.17 32.73
CA VAL A 107 -16.87 1.21 33.96
C VAL A 107 -17.47 2.19 34.96
N ALA A 108 -17.89 3.38 34.51
CA ALA A 108 -18.56 4.35 35.37
C ALA A 108 -19.87 3.80 35.95
N LEU A 109 -20.66 3.09 35.14
CA LEU A 109 -21.89 2.44 35.59
C LEU A 109 -21.59 1.41 36.68
N LEU A 110 -20.62 0.53 36.47
CA LEU A 110 -20.23 -0.51 37.44
C LEU A 110 -19.70 0.08 38.75
N ARG A 111 -18.82 1.08 38.68
CA ARG A 111 -18.27 1.77 39.86
C ARG A 111 -19.32 2.61 40.61
N SER A 112 -20.33 3.11 39.92
CA SER A 112 -21.43 3.85 40.57
C SER A 112 -22.29 2.94 41.43
N HIS A 113 -22.55 1.72 40.96
CA HIS A 113 -23.25 0.70 41.71
C HIS A 113 -22.43 0.25 42.93
N GLY A 114 -21.14 -0.05 42.74
CA GLY A 114 -20.26 -0.49 43.84
C GLY A 114 -20.11 0.54 44.97
N ARG A 115 -20.19 1.84 44.67
CA ARG A 115 -20.03 2.93 45.67
C ARG A 115 -21.33 3.35 46.33
N CYS A 116 -22.42 3.42 45.57
CA CYS A 116 -23.66 4.06 46.04
C CYS A 116 -24.77 3.05 46.39
N GLY A 117 -24.58 1.75 46.12
CA GLY A 117 -25.61 0.72 46.33
C GLY A 117 -26.87 0.91 45.48
N ALA A 118 -26.89 1.91 44.60
CA ALA A 118 -27.96 2.14 43.65
C ALA A 118 -28.02 0.97 42.66
N GLY A 119 -29.23 0.47 42.34
CA GLY A 119 -29.38 -0.63 41.38
C GLY A 119 -28.68 -0.33 40.05
N VAL A 120 -27.96 -1.31 39.51
CA VAL A 120 -27.36 -1.18 38.16
C VAL A 120 -28.50 -1.00 37.15
N ASP A 121 -28.39 0.02 36.30
CA ASP A 121 -29.22 0.10 35.08
C ASP A 121 -28.75 -0.98 34.10
N TRP A 122 -29.33 -2.17 34.23
CA TRP A 122 -28.99 -3.34 33.43
C TRP A 122 -29.32 -3.17 31.94
N GLU A 123 -30.31 -2.33 31.59
CA GLU A 123 -30.62 -2.03 30.18
C GLU A 123 -29.49 -1.21 29.55
N LYS A 124 -29.00 -0.19 30.27
CA LYS A 124 -27.82 0.57 29.83
C LYS A 124 -26.57 -0.29 29.80
N PHE A 125 -26.38 -1.18 30.78
CA PHE A 125 -25.30 -2.16 30.77
C PHE A 125 -25.33 -3.03 29.50
N ASP A 126 -26.47 -3.65 29.19
CA ASP A 126 -26.60 -4.57 28.06
C ASP A 126 -26.37 -3.85 26.72
N ARG A 127 -26.83 -2.60 26.60
CA ARG A 127 -26.54 -1.75 25.43
C ARG A 127 -25.04 -1.49 25.26
N LEU A 128 -24.35 -1.09 26.32
CA LEU A 128 -22.91 -0.81 26.29
C LEU A 128 -22.10 -2.08 26.01
N ARG A 129 -22.40 -3.19 26.70
CA ARG A 129 -21.78 -4.50 26.47
C ARG A 129 -21.97 -4.97 25.03
N THR A 130 -23.16 -4.85 24.48
CA THR A 130 -23.44 -5.23 23.09
C THR A 130 -22.65 -4.35 22.12
N GLY A 131 -22.61 -3.04 22.37
CA GLY A 131 -21.84 -2.08 21.56
C GLY A 131 -20.34 -2.40 21.50
N ILE A 132 -19.75 -2.76 22.65
CA ILE A 132 -18.34 -3.19 22.75
C ILE A 132 -18.15 -4.51 21.99
N ARG A 133 -19.02 -5.50 22.21
CA ARG A 133 -18.91 -6.83 21.57
C ARG A 133 -18.97 -6.80 20.06
N LEU A 134 -19.81 -5.97 19.48
CA LEU A 134 -19.93 -5.82 18.03
C LEU A 134 -18.66 -5.23 17.39
N ARG A 135 -17.79 -4.62 18.20
CA ARG A 135 -16.53 -4.01 17.78
C ARG A 135 -15.31 -4.88 18.06
N LEU A 136 -15.43 -5.88 18.94
CA LEU A 136 -14.37 -6.85 19.21
C LEU A 136 -14.30 -7.92 18.13
N ASN A 137 -13.14 -8.55 17.99
CA ASN A 137 -12.99 -9.69 17.10
C ASN A 137 -13.79 -10.90 17.65
N PRO A 138 -14.69 -11.52 16.86
CA PRO A 138 -15.44 -12.69 17.31
C PRO A 138 -14.55 -13.92 17.57
N THR A 139 -13.37 -14.03 16.97
CA THR A 139 -12.42 -15.13 17.24
C THR A 139 -11.94 -15.14 18.69
N GLY A 140 -11.93 -13.98 19.36
CA GLY A 140 -11.68 -13.87 20.79
C GLY A 140 -12.70 -14.61 21.67
N ARG A 141 -13.81 -15.11 21.11
CA ARG A 141 -14.80 -15.92 21.85
C ARG A 141 -14.53 -17.42 21.83
N ALA A 142 -13.71 -17.90 20.89
CA ALA A 142 -13.32 -19.31 20.87
C ALA A 142 -12.39 -19.62 22.05
N PRO A 143 -12.14 -20.88 22.44
CA PRO A 143 -11.07 -21.18 23.37
C PRO A 143 -9.69 -20.72 22.83
N ALA A 144 -8.76 -20.40 23.73
CA ALA A 144 -7.40 -20.04 23.33
C ALA A 144 -6.74 -21.20 22.57
N PRO A 145 -6.07 -20.94 21.42
CA PRO A 145 -5.34 -21.97 20.70
C PRO A 145 -4.12 -22.45 21.50
N ALA A 146 -3.69 -23.69 21.26
CA ALA A 146 -2.56 -24.30 21.97
C ALA A 146 -1.21 -23.58 21.76
N ALA A 147 -1.07 -22.80 20.68
CA ALA A 147 0.10 -21.97 20.43
C ALA A 147 -0.29 -20.70 19.66
N GLY A 148 0.25 -19.55 20.08
CA GLY A 148 0.18 -18.28 19.35
C GLY A 148 -1.22 -17.66 19.31
N ASP A 149 -1.76 -17.24 20.46
CA ASP A 149 -3.06 -16.56 20.50
C ASP A 149 -2.95 -15.09 20.06
N THR A 150 -3.20 -14.83 18.79
CA THR A 150 -3.23 -13.47 18.23
C THR A 150 -4.44 -12.65 18.69
N HIS A 151 -5.39 -13.27 19.41
CA HIS A 151 -6.65 -12.65 19.85
C HIS A 151 -6.78 -12.62 21.39
N GLU A 152 -5.67 -12.79 22.12
CA GLU A 152 -5.64 -12.79 23.58
C GLU A 152 -6.29 -11.52 24.17
N ALA A 153 -6.00 -10.35 23.62
CA ALA A 153 -6.54 -9.09 24.11
C ALA A 153 -8.07 -8.98 23.89
N ASP A 154 -8.58 -9.40 22.73
CA ASP A 154 -10.03 -9.46 22.48
C ASP A 154 -10.71 -10.46 23.43
N ARG A 155 -10.07 -11.62 23.64
CA ARG A 155 -10.55 -12.69 24.52
C ARG A 155 -10.69 -12.23 25.96
N ALA A 156 -9.65 -11.60 26.51
CA ALA A 156 -9.67 -11.08 27.88
C ALA A 156 -10.82 -10.08 28.10
N VAL A 157 -11.12 -9.23 27.11
CA VAL A 157 -12.29 -8.33 27.19
C VAL A 157 -13.61 -9.10 27.14
N HIS A 158 -13.75 -10.09 26.24
CA HIS A 158 -14.96 -10.93 26.20
C HIS A 158 -15.20 -11.65 27.52
N ASP A 159 -14.15 -12.22 28.11
CA ASP A 159 -14.19 -12.96 29.36
C ASP A 159 -14.66 -12.08 30.52
N VAL A 160 -14.14 -10.85 30.64
CA VAL A 160 -14.62 -9.92 31.66
C VAL A 160 -16.08 -9.49 31.41
N LEU A 161 -16.47 -9.25 30.17
CA LEU A 161 -17.88 -8.91 29.85
C LEU A 161 -18.85 -10.06 30.19
N ASP A 162 -18.42 -11.31 30.08
CA ASP A 162 -19.19 -12.47 30.51
C ASP A 162 -19.15 -12.66 32.03
N ALA A 163 -18.00 -12.44 32.67
CA ALA A 163 -17.88 -12.45 34.13
C ALA A 163 -18.83 -11.43 34.79
N ILE A 164 -18.94 -10.21 34.24
CA ILE A 164 -19.90 -9.21 34.74
C ILE A 164 -21.35 -9.68 34.58
N THR A 165 -21.67 -10.32 33.46
CA THR A 165 -23.03 -10.84 33.21
C THR A 165 -23.38 -11.98 34.16
N ASN A 166 -22.40 -12.84 34.48
CA ASN A 166 -22.57 -13.95 35.41
C ASN A 166 -22.64 -13.45 36.87
N ALA A 167 -21.87 -12.42 37.21
CA ALA A 167 -21.88 -11.77 38.51
C ALA A 167 -23.22 -11.08 38.81
N ARG A 168 -24.01 -10.69 37.79
CA ARG A 168 -25.39 -10.20 37.99
C ARG A 168 -26.22 -11.11 38.89
N ASN A 169 -26.00 -12.43 38.81
CA ASN A 169 -26.77 -13.44 39.54
C ASN A 169 -26.00 -14.02 40.75
N SER A 170 -24.83 -13.47 41.08
CA SER A 170 -23.94 -14.00 42.12
C SER A 170 -23.47 -12.90 43.07
N GLU A 171 -23.42 -13.21 44.37
CA GLU A 171 -22.98 -12.27 45.42
C GLU A 171 -21.45 -12.18 45.55
N THR A 172 -20.68 -12.86 44.68
CA THR A 172 -19.27 -13.18 44.95
C THR A 172 -18.23 -12.22 44.34
N LEU A 173 -18.57 -11.45 43.30
CA LEU A 173 -17.64 -10.49 42.68
C LEU A 173 -18.16 -9.07 42.83
N THR A 174 -17.30 -8.18 43.34
CA THR A 174 -17.68 -6.78 43.43
C THR A 174 -17.61 -6.16 42.03
N ASN A 175 -18.67 -5.44 41.65
CA ASN A 175 -18.73 -4.74 40.36
C ASN A 175 -17.55 -3.79 40.12
N THR A 176 -16.84 -3.39 41.19
CA THR A 176 -15.63 -2.56 41.13
C THR A 176 -14.41 -3.32 40.58
N GLU A 177 -14.14 -4.54 41.06
CA GLU A 177 -13.00 -5.34 40.59
C GLU A 177 -13.15 -5.70 39.11
N LEU A 178 -14.36 -6.05 38.69
CA LEU A 178 -14.66 -6.33 37.28
C LEU A 178 -14.55 -5.07 36.40
N ALA A 179 -14.85 -3.90 36.96
CA ALA A 179 -14.64 -2.63 36.26
C ALA A 179 -13.15 -2.33 36.06
N ASP A 180 -12.32 -2.62 37.07
CA ASP A 180 -10.86 -2.45 36.98
C ASP A 180 -10.24 -3.41 35.96
N GLN A 181 -10.65 -4.69 35.95
CA GLN A 181 -10.21 -5.67 34.94
C GLN A 181 -10.64 -5.26 33.53
N LEU A 182 -11.87 -4.77 33.36
CA LEU A 182 -12.36 -4.31 32.07
C LEU A 182 -11.54 -3.11 31.56
N GLU A 183 -11.22 -2.16 32.44
CA GLU A 183 -10.39 -1.00 32.12
C GLU A 183 -8.98 -1.44 31.69
N GLU A 184 -8.36 -2.35 32.43
CA GLU A 184 -7.03 -2.88 32.16
C GLU A 184 -6.96 -3.59 30.79
N HIS A 185 -7.83 -4.57 30.55
CA HIS A 185 -7.82 -5.32 29.30
C HIS A 185 -8.19 -4.45 28.09
N MET A 186 -9.12 -3.50 28.25
CA MET A 186 -9.44 -2.55 27.19
C MET A 186 -8.26 -1.62 26.90
N ALA A 187 -7.56 -1.13 27.93
CA ALA A 187 -6.38 -0.30 27.74
C ALA A 187 -5.27 -1.05 26.97
N ALA A 188 -5.04 -2.33 27.31
CA ALA A 188 -4.10 -3.19 26.61
C ALA A 188 -4.49 -3.38 25.13
N LEU A 189 -5.77 -3.69 24.85
CA LEU A 189 -6.30 -3.85 23.49
C LEU A 189 -6.12 -2.57 22.66
N LEU A 190 -6.55 -1.42 23.20
CA LEU A 190 -6.45 -0.13 22.52
C LEU A 190 -5.00 0.29 22.26
N LYS A 191 -4.09 -0.04 23.18
CA LYS A 191 -2.65 0.20 23.04
C LYS A 191 -2.05 -0.67 21.94
N GLY A 192 -2.41 -1.95 21.88
CA GLY A 192 -2.00 -2.86 20.81
C GLY A 192 -2.41 -2.34 19.43
N GLU A 193 -3.67 -1.93 19.28
CA GLU A 193 -4.19 -1.37 18.02
C GLU A 193 -3.53 -0.03 17.65
N TRP A 194 -3.20 0.81 18.64
CA TRP A 194 -2.42 2.02 18.39
C TRP A 194 -1.02 1.71 17.87
N ASP A 195 -0.33 0.76 18.49
CA ASP A 195 1.02 0.39 18.08
C ASP A 195 1.02 -0.30 16.70
N LYS A 196 -0.02 -1.07 16.37
CA LYS A 196 -0.26 -1.58 15.01
C LYS A 196 -0.40 -0.45 14.00
N SER A 197 -1.30 0.51 14.25
CA SER A 197 -1.47 1.69 13.39
C SER A 197 -0.17 2.47 13.17
N LYS A 198 0.64 2.67 14.21
CA LYS A 198 1.93 3.37 14.08
C LYS A 198 2.90 2.62 13.18
N ARG A 199 3.01 1.30 13.34
CA ARG A 199 3.89 0.48 12.49
C ARG A 199 3.46 0.53 11.03
N GLU A 200 2.16 0.47 10.77
CA GLU A 200 1.60 0.55 9.41
C GLU A 200 1.80 1.92 8.77
N ALA A 201 1.64 2.99 9.55
CA ALA A 201 1.88 4.36 9.08
C ALA A 201 3.36 4.60 8.72
N VAL A 202 4.29 4.00 9.47
CA VAL A 202 5.73 4.09 9.18
C VAL A 202 6.12 3.20 8.00
N SER A 203 5.57 1.99 7.91
CA SER A 203 5.94 1.01 6.87
C SER A 203 5.25 1.24 5.52
N GLY A 204 4.15 1.99 5.51
CA GLY A 204 3.26 2.13 4.33
C GLY A 204 2.56 0.83 3.95
N LYS A 205 2.58 -0.20 4.81
CA LYS A 205 1.99 -1.52 4.59
C LYS A 205 1.10 -1.88 5.76
N LEU A 206 -0.10 -2.38 5.47
CA LEU A 206 -0.97 -2.96 6.48
C LEU A 206 -0.29 -4.20 7.08
N GLY A 207 -0.28 -4.31 8.39
CA GLY A 207 0.29 -5.44 9.10
C GLY A 207 -0.75 -6.56 9.18
N SER A 208 -0.31 -7.79 8.88
CA SER A 208 -1.03 -9.00 9.27
C SER A 208 -1.13 -9.05 10.78
#